data_AF-A0A9E3G768-F1
#
_entry.id   AF-A0A9E3G768-F1
#
_cell.length_a   1.000
_cell.length_b   1.000
_cell.length_c   1.000
_cell.angle_alpha   90.00
_cell.angle_beta   90.00
_cell.angle_gamma   90.00
#
_symmetry.space_group_name_H-M   'P 1'
#
loop_
_entity.id
_entity.type
_entity.pdbx_description
1 polymer ?
#
loop_
_entity_poly.entity_id
_entity_poly.type
_entity_poly.pdbx_seq_one_letter_code
_entity_poly.pdbx_strand_id
1 'polypeptide(L)'
;MGADGQELNTADALAWYDTHAREVVERHETLNPAAVNAWLEPFLPPAGGLVADVGAGAGRDAVWLAGKGYEVVAVEPSVEMRRQAEQLGRTQSGRIRWINDRLPGLEELHRSGLTFDFIMVNAVWHHVPPAQRERAFRKLVTLLKPTGALAITLKRGEERGSSITADAGQEHREIRFPVSVEELEKLAREHGAYVAHAGKAPDQMNREGVSWEQILIRLPDDGTGALPLLRHIILENSKSSTYKLALLRVLARIANSSLGLVRADEDEFVQVPLGLVGLYWLRQFKPLLAANLPQMPSHEQPLEGLGFVRRAYREIQGVSHLDLRVAARFEGATAKWVHEAVKNVVDNLKVMPIKYTSYPDHRRVFGVTAPGKGRPRLVTGLELDGDYLSGFGYLRVPTNIWKALTRFNIWIEPALIAEWVRIMKGYAAGQDRQIPEETYAQAMRWSDPQRDTEFARRIALERLQEAPLFCVWSGKRLTPQNLDIDHCFPWSAWPCDDLWNLLPADRKVNQRDKSDRVPSADQLRVSRDPILQWWEDAYLAHSSEVVAHRFLNEAAASLPGVSGLSGADEVYDGVTLQRIRLSHDQQIPEWPHKR
;
A
#
# COMPACT_ATOMS: atom_id res chain seq x y z
N MET A 1 42.67 -9.68 -46.08
CA MET A 1 42.17 -10.89 -45.40
C MET A 1 42.51 -10.73 -43.93
N GLY A 2 41.64 -10.60 -42.94
CA GLY A 2 40.18 -10.69 -42.70
C GLY A 2 40.00 -10.16 -41.25
N ALA A 3 38.85 -9.82 -40.70
CA ALA A 3 37.48 -10.27 -40.91
C ALA A 3 36.52 -9.14 -40.53
N ASP A 4 35.36 -9.13 -41.20
CA ASP A 4 34.20 -8.30 -40.87
C ASP A 4 33.71 -8.57 -39.45
N GLY A 5 33.75 -7.54 -38.59
CA GLY A 5 33.00 -7.48 -37.35
C GLY A 5 31.72 -6.67 -37.57
N GLN A 6 30.78 -7.19 -38.37
CA GLN A 6 29.41 -6.66 -38.35
C GLN A 6 28.78 -7.04 -37.01
N GLU A 7 28.44 -6.05 -36.19
CA GLU A 7 27.60 -6.23 -35.01
C GLU A 7 26.26 -6.84 -35.45
N LEU A 8 26.09 -8.14 -35.19
CA LEU A 8 24.84 -8.88 -35.37
C LEU A 8 23.73 -8.15 -34.60
N ASN A 9 22.73 -7.64 -35.31
CA ASN A 9 21.70 -6.78 -34.73
C ASN A 9 20.28 -7.36 -34.93
N THR A 10 19.31 -6.82 -34.19
CA THR A 10 17.91 -7.28 -34.22
C THR A 10 17.24 -7.17 -35.60
N ALA A 11 17.78 -6.36 -36.53
CA ALA A 11 17.22 -6.21 -37.87
C ALA A 11 17.44 -7.44 -38.75
N ASP A 12 18.50 -8.21 -38.51
CA ASP A 12 18.78 -9.44 -39.27
C ASP A 12 17.77 -10.55 -38.91
N ALA A 13 17.40 -10.67 -37.63
CA ALA A 13 16.34 -11.57 -37.18
C ALA A 13 14.98 -11.18 -37.78
N LEU A 14 14.67 -9.88 -37.83
CA LEU A 14 13.43 -9.37 -38.41
C LEU A 14 13.31 -9.72 -39.91
N ALA A 15 14.37 -9.49 -40.68
CA ALA A 15 14.42 -9.80 -42.11
C ALA A 15 14.21 -11.31 -42.38
N TRP A 16 14.72 -12.18 -41.50
CA TRP A 16 14.48 -13.62 -41.60
C TRP A 16 13.01 -13.97 -41.43
N TYR A 17 12.33 -13.42 -40.42
CA TYR A 17 10.89 -13.65 -40.21
C TYR A 17 10.04 -13.10 -41.34
N ASP A 18 10.38 -11.92 -41.89
CA ASP A 18 9.66 -11.38 -43.04
C ASP A 18 9.78 -12.31 -44.26
N THR A 19 10.96 -12.90 -44.48
CA THR A 19 11.22 -13.81 -45.60
C THR A 19 10.52 -15.18 -45.44
N HIS A 20 10.47 -15.71 -44.21
CA HIS A 20 9.99 -17.08 -43.93
C HIS A 20 8.62 -17.11 -43.24
N ALA A 21 7.90 -15.99 -43.19
CA ALA A 21 6.68 -15.82 -42.40
C ALA A 21 5.66 -16.95 -42.61
N ARG A 22 5.39 -17.32 -43.87
CA ARG A 22 4.41 -18.37 -44.19
C ARG A 22 4.78 -19.72 -43.57
N GLU A 23 6.02 -20.19 -43.76
CA GLU A 23 6.46 -21.48 -43.22
C GLU A 23 6.47 -21.48 -41.68
N VAL A 24 6.92 -20.38 -41.09
CA VAL A 24 6.94 -20.21 -39.62
C VAL A 24 5.52 -20.28 -39.07
N VAL A 25 4.57 -19.60 -39.72
CA VAL A 25 3.15 -19.60 -39.33
C VAL A 25 2.56 -21.00 -39.47
N GLU A 26 2.73 -21.67 -40.62
CA GLU A 26 2.24 -23.04 -40.83
C GLU A 26 2.73 -24.00 -39.73
N ARG A 27 4.00 -23.90 -39.32
CA ARG A 27 4.55 -24.69 -38.20
C ARG A 27 3.94 -24.28 -36.86
N HIS A 28 3.86 -22.99 -36.54
CA HIS A 28 3.34 -22.49 -35.27
C HIS A 28 1.85 -22.81 -35.04
N GLU A 29 1.05 -22.87 -36.11
CA GLU A 29 -0.36 -23.22 -36.08
C GLU A 29 -0.62 -24.70 -35.73
N THR A 30 0.38 -25.58 -35.84
CA THR A 30 0.25 -26.97 -35.38
C THR A 30 0.18 -27.12 -33.86
N LEU A 31 0.60 -26.08 -33.13
CA LEU A 31 0.63 -26.09 -31.68
C LEU A 31 -0.69 -25.57 -31.08
N ASN A 32 -1.21 -26.28 -30.08
CA ASN A 32 -2.33 -25.81 -29.29
C ASN A 32 -1.84 -24.75 -28.26
N PRO A 33 -2.26 -23.47 -28.36
CA PRO A 33 -1.81 -22.42 -27.44
C PRO A 33 -2.20 -22.71 -25.98
N ALA A 34 -3.35 -23.35 -25.72
CA ALA A 34 -3.75 -23.70 -24.37
C ALA A 34 -2.83 -24.76 -23.75
N ALA A 35 -2.30 -25.69 -24.55
CA ALA A 35 -1.36 -26.70 -24.07
C ALA A 35 0.03 -26.12 -23.83
N VAL A 36 0.54 -25.31 -24.77
CA VAL A 36 1.85 -24.64 -24.65
C VAL A 36 1.89 -23.68 -23.48
N ASN A 37 0.80 -22.94 -23.25
CA ASN A 37 0.71 -21.90 -22.24
C ASN A 37 0.00 -22.36 -20.95
N ALA A 38 -0.23 -23.67 -20.76
CA ALA A 38 -0.95 -24.21 -19.60
C ALA A 38 -0.32 -23.80 -18.25
N TRP A 39 1.01 -23.63 -18.22
CA TRP A 39 1.75 -23.20 -17.04
C TRP A 39 1.41 -21.78 -16.58
N LEU A 40 0.81 -20.95 -17.45
CA LEU A 40 0.40 -19.59 -17.14
C LEU A 40 -0.93 -19.52 -16.39
N GLU A 41 -1.78 -20.54 -16.48
CA GLU A 41 -3.15 -20.53 -15.94
C GLU A 41 -3.24 -20.10 -14.46
N PRO A 42 -2.35 -20.54 -13.54
CA PRO A 42 -2.40 -20.12 -12.14
C PRO A 42 -2.05 -18.64 -11.92
N PHE A 43 -1.48 -17.99 -12.93
CA PHE A 43 -0.85 -16.67 -12.82
C PHE A 43 -1.53 -15.59 -13.66
N LEU A 44 -2.42 -15.98 -14.57
CA LEU A 44 -3.18 -15.05 -15.38
C LEU A 44 -4.07 -14.16 -14.49
N PRO A 45 -4.20 -12.86 -14.81
CA PRO A 45 -5.05 -11.96 -14.06
C PRO A 45 -6.54 -12.30 -14.25
N PRO A 46 -7.45 -11.79 -13.41
CA PRO A 46 -8.89 -11.92 -13.64
C PRO A 46 -9.30 -11.43 -15.04
N ALA A 47 -10.33 -12.04 -15.63
CA ALA A 47 -10.82 -11.67 -16.96
C ALA A 47 -11.17 -10.16 -17.05
N GLY A 48 -10.92 -9.55 -18.21
CA GLY A 48 -11.08 -8.11 -18.43
C GLY A 48 -9.81 -7.28 -18.18
N GLY A 49 -8.71 -7.90 -17.77
CA GLY A 49 -7.39 -7.26 -17.70
C GLY A 49 -6.81 -6.90 -19.09
N LEU A 50 -5.83 -5.99 -19.10
CA LEU A 50 -5.08 -5.57 -20.27
C LEU A 50 -3.75 -6.34 -20.35
N VAL A 51 -3.51 -7.03 -21.45
CA VAL A 51 -2.37 -7.93 -21.65
C VAL A 51 -1.56 -7.51 -22.88
N ALA A 52 -0.23 -7.60 -22.82
CA ALA A 52 0.64 -7.46 -23.99
C ALA A 52 1.22 -8.81 -24.41
N ASP A 53 1.17 -9.11 -25.70
CA ASP A 53 1.87 -10.22 -26.34
C ASP A 53 3.03 -9.65 -27.16
N VAL A 54 4.26 -9.75 -26.65
CA VAL A 54 5.45 -9.13 -27.24
C VAL A 54 6.19 -10.12 -28.13
N GLY A 55 6.24 -9.81 -29.42
CA GLY A 55 6.61 -10.74 -30.48
C GLY A 55 5.46 -11.70 -30.81
N ALA A 56 4.27 -11.13 -31.03
CA ALA A 56 3.02 -11.87 -31.19
C ALA A 56 2.99 -12.77 -32.44
N GLY A 57 3.91 -12.59 -33.39
CA GLY A 57 3.94 -13.31 -34.65
C GLY A 57 2.63 -13.15 -35.42
N ALA A 58 2.05 -14.26 -35.89
CA ALA A 58 0.74 -14.24 -36.54
C ALA A 58 -0.44 -14.23 -35.54
N GLY A 59 -0.20 -14.02 -34.24
CA GLY A 59 -1.23 -13.73 -33.23
C GLY A 59 -1.93 -14.95 -32.64
N ARG A 60 -1.33 -16.15 -32.70
CA ARG A 60 -1.90 -17.38 -32.13
C ARG A 60 -2.18 -17.20 -30.63
N ASP A 61 -1.18 -16.74 -29.89
CA ASP A 61 -1.28 -16.61 -28.44
C ASP A 61 -2.13 -15.38 -28.05
N ALA A 62 -2.04 -14.28 -28.81
CA ALA A 62 -2.94 -13.14 -28.69
C ALA A 62 -4.44 -13.50 -28.84
N VAL A 63 -4.79 -14.38 -29.79
CA VAL A 63 -6.18 -14.88 -29.96
C VAL A 63 -6.60 -15.74 -28.78
N TRP A 64 -5.72 -16.60 -28.27
CA TRP A 64 -6.00 -17.41 -27.09
C TRP A 64 -6.27 -16.54 -25.85
N LEU A 65 -5.46 -15.51 -25.62
CA LEU A 65 -5.66 -14.53 -24.54
C LEU A 65 -6.98 -13.75 -24.72
N ALA A 66 -7.27 -13.26 -25.93
CA ALA A 66 -8.53 -12.56 -26.21
C ALA A 66 -9.75 -13.47 -25.97
N GLY A 67 -9.63 -14.77 -26.30
CA GLY A 67 -10.66 -15.78 -26.03
C GLY A 67 -10.93 -16.02 -24.54
N LYS A 68 -9.97 -15.71 -23.65
CA LYS A 68 -10.14 -15.70 -22.19
C LYS A 68 -10.78 -14.40 -21.66
N GLY A 69 -11.10 -13.45 -22.54
CA GLY A 69 -11.78 -12.21 -22.19
C GLY A 69 -10.85 -11.03 -21.86
N TYR A 70 -9.57 -11.12 -22.19
CA TYR A 70 -8.63 -10.00 -22.05
C TYR A 70 -8.74 -9.02 -23.22
N GLU A 71 -8.35 -7.77 -22.96
CA GLU A 71 -7.95 -6.83 -24.00
C GLU A 71 -6.46 -7.07 -24.28
N VAL A 72 -6.10 -7.31 -25.54
CA VAL A 72 -4.75 -7.74 -25.91
C VAL A 72 -4.09 -6.70 -26.82
N VAL A 73 -2.87 -6.30 -26.46
CA VAL A 73 -1.98 -5.54 -27.35
C VAL A 73 -0.95 -6.51 -27.93
N ALA A 74 -1.12 -6.87 -29.20
CA ALA A 74 -0.21 -7.72 -29.95
C ALA A 74 0.91 -6.85 -30.55
N VAL A 75 2.12 -6.97 -30.02
CA VAL A 75 3.30 -6.26 -30.49
C VAL A 75 4.09 -7.16 -31.42
N GLU A 76 4.18 -6.80 -32.69
CA GLU A 76 4.91 -7.59 -33.68
C GLU A 76 5.57 -6.64 -34.68
N PRO A 77 6.90 -6.65 -34.84
CA PRO A 77 7.58 -5.78 -35.80
C PRO A 77 7.52 -6.26 -37.26
N SER A 78 7.45 -7.58 -37.51
CA SER A 78 7.43 -8.14 -38.88
C SER A 78 6.17 -7.74 -39.63
N VAL A 79 6.38 -7.15 -40.81
CA VAL A 79 5.28 -6.75 -41.67
C VAL A 79 4.57 -7.99 -42.20
N GLU A 80 5.33 -9.00 -42.63
CA GLU A 80 4.74 -10.21 -43.21
C GLU A 80 4.05 -11.09 -42.16
N MET A 81 4.54 -11.17 -40.92
CA MET A 81 3.83 -11.87 -39.84
C MET A 81 2.49 -11.22 -39.51
N ARG A 82 2.43 -9.88 -39.46
CA ARG A 82 1.14 -9.17 -39.30
C ARG A 82 0.21 -9.37 -40.49
N ARG A 83 0.75 -9.45 -41.70
CA ARG A 83 -0.03 -9.77 -42.92
C ARG A 83 -0.62 -11.18 -42.87
N GLN A 84 0.15 -12.17 -42.39
CA GLN A 84 -0.36 -13.52 -42.15
C GLN A 84 -1.48 -13.50 -41.10
N ALA A 85 -1.34 -12.73 -40.01
CA ALA A 85 -2.40 -12.57 -39.02
C ALA A 85 -3.70 -11.99 -39.61
N GLU A 86 -3.58 -11.03 -40.53
CA GLU A 86 -4.72 -10.46 -41.26
C GLU A 86 -5.40 -11.50 -42.17
N GLN A 87 -4.62 -12.30 -42.90
CA GLN A 87 -5.15 -13.38 -43.74
C GLN A 87 -5.89 -14.45 -42.92
N LEU A 88 -5.42 -14.70 -41.69
CA LEU A 88 -6.08 -15.59 -40.73
C LEU A 88 -7.29 -14.93 -40.03
N GLY A 89 -7.64 -13.68 -40.37
CA GLY A 89 -8.79 -12.94 -39.80
C GLY A 89 -8.57 -12.44 -38.37
N ARG A 90 -7.35 -12.49 -37.83
CA ARG A 90 -7.06 -12.20 -36.41
C ARG A 90 -6.99 -10.72 -36.10
N THR A 91 -6.80 -9.88 -37.11
CA THR A 91 -6.82 -8.41 -37.00
C THR A 91 -8.23 -7.84 -36.88
N GLN A 92 -9.27 -8.66 -37.14
CA GLN A 92 -10.68 -8.24 -37.09
C GLN A 92 -11.29 -8.35 -35.68
N SER A 93 -10.58 -8.96 -34.72
CA SER A 93 -11.04 -9.05 -33.33
C SER A 93 -11.06 -7.67 -32.67
N GLY A 94 -12.22 -7.26 -32.15
CA GLY A 94 -12.36 -5.97 -31.44
C GLY A 94 -11.54 -5.86 -30.15
N ARG A 95 -11.04 -6.98 -29.62
CA ARG A 95 -10.25 -7.09 -28.39
C ARG A 95 -8.73 -7.13 -28.61
N ILE A 96 -8.27 -7.18 -29.87
CA ILE A 96 -6.84 -7.26 -30.18
C ILE A 96 -6.42 -5.97 -30.89
N ARG A 97 -5.42 -5.29 -30.33
CA ARG A 97 -4.78 -4.10 -30.91
C ARG A 97 -3.37 -4.45 -31.34
N TRP A 98 -3.10 -4.32 -32.64
CA TRP A 98 -1.80 -4.61 -33.23
C TRP A 98 -0.92 -3.37 -33.24
N ILE A 99 0.33 -3.51 -32.79
CA ILE A 99 1.31 -2.43 -32.78
C ILE A 99 2.61 -2.91 -33.44
N ASN A 100 3.11 -2.11 -34.39
CA ASN A 100 4.45 -2.27 -34.93
C ASN A 100 5.47 -1.67 -33.96
N ASP A 101 6.04 -2.50 -33.10
CA ASP A 101 7.02 -2.11 -32.09
C ASP A 101 7.92 -3.32 -31.77
N ARG A 102 9.03 -3.11 -31.06
CA ARG A 102 10.05 -4.17 -30.84
C ARG A 102 10.90 -3.95 -29.60
N LEU A 103 11.45 -5.06 -29.10
CA LEU A 103 12.58 -5.02 -28.17
C LEU A 103 13.86 -4.51 -28.87
N PRO A 104 14.77 -3.86 -28.13
CA PRO A 104 14.74 -3.59 -26.69
C PRO A 104 13.97 -2.32 -26.29
N GLY A 105 13.34 -1.63 -27.26
CA GLY A 105 12.85 -0.27 -27.11
C GLY A 105 11.44 -0.14 -26.56
N LEU A 106 10.50 -0.85 -27.20
CA LEU A 106 9.05 -0.75 -26.98
C LEU A 106 8.58 0.72 -27.00
N GLU A 107 9.07 1.51 -27.96
CA GLU A 107 8.87 2.96 -27.99
C GLU A 107 7.40 3.36 -28.16
N GLU A 108 6.65 2.67 -29.03
CA GLU A 108 5.24 2.96 -29.28
C GLU A 108 4.37 2.56 -28.10
N LEU A 109 4.68 1.40 -27.50
CA LEU A 109 3.98 0.90 -26.33
C LEU A 109 4.16 1.86 -25.14
N HIS A 110 5.38 2.36 -24.91
CA HIS A 110 5.64 3.38 -23.90
C HIS A 110 4.92 4.71 -24.21
N ARG A 111 4.87 5.13 -25.48
CA ARG A 111 4.20 6.38 -25.88
C ARG A 111 2.69 6.33 -25.69
N SER A 112 2.10 5.14 -25.73
CA SER A 112 0.67 4.94 -25.49
C SER A 112 0.23 5.29 -24.07
N GLY A 113 1.16 5.29 -23.10
CA GLY A 113 0.86 5.47 -21.68
C GLY A 113 0.13 4.28 -21.04
N LEU A 114 -0.02 3.16 -21.76
CA LEU A 114 -0.61 1.94 -21.24
C LEU A 114 0.33 1.22 -20.28
N THR A 115 -0.26 0.55 -19.30
CA THR A 115 0.41 -0.41 -18.43
C THR A 115 -0.41 -1.69 -18.37
N PHE A 116 0.25 -2.82 -18.15
CA PHE A 116 -0.32 -4.15 -18.39
C PHE A 116 -0.44 -4.94 -17.09
N ASP A 117 -1.54 -5.68 -16.96
CA ASP A 117 -1.74 -6.66 -15.88
C ASP A 117 -0.86 -7.91 -16.14
N PHE A 118 -0.59 -8.20 -17.42
CA PHE A 118 0.25 -9.30 -17.84
C PHE A 118 1.02 -8.95 -19.12
N ILE A 119 2.30 -9.32 -19.19
CA ILE A 119 3.12 -9.20 -20.39
C ILE A 119 3.69 -10.58 -20.70
N MET A 120 3.49 -11.05 -21.91
CA MET A 120 4.03 -12.30 -22.41
C MET A 120 5.13 -12.03 -23.42
N VAL A 121 6.26 -12.74 -23.26
CA VAL A 121 7.40 -12.73 -24.19
C VAL A 121 7.73 -14.19 -24.51
N ASN A 122 6.97 -14.76 -25.44
CA ASN A 122 7.07 -16.18 -25.77
C ASN A 122 8.06 -16.39 -26.92
N ALA A 123 9.15 -17.13 -26.69
CA ALA A 123 10.13 -17.46 -27.73
C ALA A 123 10.73 -16.24 -28.45
N VAL A 124 10.92 -15.11 -27.77
CA VAL A 124 11.42 -13.86 -28.39
C VAL A 124 12.73 -13.37 -27.77
N TRP A 125 12.97 -13.65 -26.48
CA TRP A 125 14.12 -13.12 -25.73
C TRP A 125 15.48 -13.46 -26.37
N HIS A 126 15.58 -14.61 -27.04
CA HIS A 126 16.80 -15.06 -27.71
C HIS A 126 17.16 -14.24 -28.96
N HIS A 127 16.28 -13.38 -29.47
CA HIS A 127 16.60 -12.43 -30.54
C HIS A 127 17.18 -11.10 -30.00
N VAL A 128 17.16 -10.88 -28.68
CA VAL A 128 17.70 -9.65 -28.07
C VAL A 128 19.20 -9.82 -27.81
N PRO A 129 20.06 -8.95 -28.39
CA PRO A 129 21.50 -8.99 -28.12
C PRO A 129 21.81 -8.85 -26.63
N PRO A 130 22.79 -9.60 -26.07
CA PRO A 130 23.09 -9.57 -24.64
C PRO A 130 23.31 -8.16 -24.07
N ALA A 131 24.02 -7.30 -24.82
CA ALA A 131 24.27 -5.90 -24.43
C ALA A 131 23.00 -5.02 -24.33
N GLN A 132 21.88 -5.46 -24.89
CA GLN A 132 20.61 -4.73 -24.90
C GLN A 132 19.57 -5.33 -23.94
N ARG A 133 19.84 -6.49 -23.34
CA ARG A 133 18.87 -7.22 -22.50
C ARG A 133 18.51 -6.47 -21.23
N GLU A 134 19.45 -5.77 -20.60
CA GLU A 134 19.14 -4.94 -19.43
C GLU A 134 18.15 -3.82 -19.79
N ARG A 135 18.37 -3.13 -20.92
CA ARG A 135 17.42 -2.12 -21.43
C ARG A 135 16.06 -2.75 -21.74
N ALA A 136 16.04 -3.88 -22.44
CA ALA A 136 14.82 -4.59 -22.82
C ALA A 136 14.01 -5.00 -21.57
N PHE A 137 14.68 -5.57 -20.58
CA PHE A 137 14.08 -6.00 -19.32
C PHE A 137 13.47 -4.82 -18.57
N ARG A 138 14.23 -3.74 -18.40
CA ARG A 138 13.74 -2.50 -17.78
C ARG A 138 12.50 -1.97 -18.49
N LYS A 139 12.48 -1.99 -19.82
CA LYS A 139 11.35 -1.53 -20.63
C LYS A 139 10.10 -2.40 -20.46
N LEU A 140 10.25 -3.71 -20.32
CA LEU A 140 9.15 -4.63 -20.02
C LEU A 140 8.59 -4.42 -18.60
N VAL A 141 9.47 -4.39 -17.60
CA VAL A 141 9.06 -4.26 -16.19
C VAL A 141 8.38 -2.92 -15.92
N THR A 142 8.83 -1.83 -16.55
CA THR A 142 8.20 -0.49 -16.41
C THR A 142 6.82 -0.37 -17.07
N LEU A 143 6.45 -1.32 -17.94
CA LEU A 143 5.11 -1.40 -18.53
C LEU A 143 4.15 -2.23 -17.67
N LEU A 144 4.62 -2.92 -16.64
CA LEU A 144 3.74 -3.64 -15.73
C LEU A 144 2.99 -2.66 -14.83
N LYS A 145 1.69 -2.92 -14.63
CA LYS A 145 0.97 -2.35 -13.49
C LYS A 145 1.58 -2.87 -12.17
N PRO A 146 1.36 -2.17 -11.05
CA PRO A 146 1.62 -2.77 -9.74
C PRO A 146 0.89 -4.12 -9.62
N THR A 147 1.54 -5.15 -9.07
CA THR A 147 1.11 -6.59 -9.09
C THR A 147 1.10 -7.30 -10.44
N GLY A 148 1.38 -6.61 -11.55
CA GLY A 148 1.42 -7.22 -12.88
C GLY A 148 2.52 -8.27 -13.00
N ALA A 149 2.36 -9.18 -13.96
CA ALA A 149 3.30 -10.27 -14.19
C ALA A 149 3.92 -10.23 -15.60
N LEU A 150 5.21 -10.50 -15.68
CA LEU A 150 5.97 -10.70 -16.91
C LEU A 150 6.31 -12.18 -17.04
N ALA A 151 5.76 -12.85 -18.06
CA ALA A 151 6.09 -14.21 -18.41
C ALA A 151 7.05 -14.23 -19.60
N ILE A 152 8.16 -14.95 -19.45
CA ILE A 152 9.15 -15.15 -20.52
C ILE A 152 9.36 -16.65 -20.73
N THR A 153 9.25 -17.08 -21.98
CA THR A 153 9.55 -18.46 -22.38
C THR A 153 10.80 -18.47 -23.25
N LEU A 154 11.87 -19.09 -22.74
CA LEU A 154 13.18 -19.18 -23.35
C LEU A 154 13.32 -20.47 -24.15
N LYS A 155 13.77 -20.35 -25.40
CA LYS A 155 14.19 -21.49 -26.22
C LYS A 155 15.64 -21.83 -25.87
N ARG A 156 15.89 -23.05 -25.39
CA ARG A 156 17.22 -23.64 -25.16
C ARG A 156 17.51 -24.68 -26.24
N GLY A 157 18.78 -24.80 -26.61
CA GLY A 157 19.26 -25.77 -27.61
C GLY A 157 19.89 -25.14 -28.83
N GLU A 158 20.85 -25.83 -29.43
CA GLU A 158 21.38 -25.50 -30.76
C GLU A 158 20.38 -25.98 -31.81
N GLU A 159 19.70 -25.06 -32.49
CA GLU A 159 19.61 -25.28 -33.93
C GLU A 159 20.98 -24.85 -34.45
N ARG A 160 21.88 -25.81 -34.71
CA ARG A 160 22.99 -25.58 -35.65
C ARG A 160 22.34 -24.87 -36.83
N GLY A 161 22.69 -23.59 -37.03
CA GLY A 161 21.91 -22.65 -37.83
C GLY A 161 21.33 -23.35 -39.04
N SER A 162 19.99 -23.43 -39.11
CA SER A 162 19.33 -24.08 -40.22
C SER A 162 19.70 -23.29 -41.48
N SER A 163 20.73 -23.75 -42.19
CA SER A 163 20.87 -23.45 -43.61
C SER A 163 19.69 -24.15 -44.27
N ILE A 164 18.60 -23.41 -44.49
CA ILE A 164 17.69 -23.79 -45.55
C ILE A 164 18.38 -23.31 -46.82
N THR A 165 18.69 -24.25 -47.71
CA THR A 165 19.37 -24.00 -48.97
C THR A 165 18.57 -23.06 -49.86
N ALA A 166 19.34 -22.16 -50.49
CA ALA A 166 18.96 -21.07 -51.37
C ALA A 166 17.85 -21.37 -52.40
N ASP A 167 16.97 -20.38 -52.57
CA ASP A 167 16.70 -19.82 -53.89
C ASP A 167 16.82 -18.30 -53.82
N ALA A 168 17.67 -17.73 -54.69
CA ALA A 168 17.99 -16.31 -54.83
C ALA A 168 18.83 -15.61 -53.71
N GLY A 169 20.09 -16.03 -53.56
CA GLY A 169 21.22 -15.08 -53.44
C GLY A 169 21.41 -14.21 -52.18
N GLN A 170 20.58 -14.29 -51.14
CA GLN A 170 20.84 -13.68 -49.83
C GLN A 170 20.62 -14.69 -48.69
N GLU A 171 21.70 -15.11 -48.01
CA GLU A 171 21.60 -15.92 -46.78
C GLU A 171 21.04 -15.06 -45.64
N HIS A 172 19.73 -15.10 -45.41
CA HIS A 172 19.17 -14.62 -44.15
C HIS A 172 19.38 -15.71 -43.10
N ARG A 173 20.29 -15.49 -42.15
CA ARG A 173 20.50 -16.40 -41.02
C ARG A 173 19.59 -16.00 -39.88
N GLU A 174 18.87 -16.96 -39.32
CA GLU A 174 18.12 -16.73 -38.09
C GLU A 174 19.11 -16.51 -36.92
N ILE A 175 19.20 -15.27 -36.44
CA ILE A 175 20.10 -14.93 -35.33
C ILE A 175 19.42 -15.26 -34.01
N ARG A 176 20.10 -16.10 -33.21
CA ARG A 176 19.71 -16.41 -31.84
C ARG A 176 20.93 -16.33 -30.92
N PHE A 177 20.74 -15.66 -29.79
CA PHE A 177 21.73 -15.53 -28.74
C PHE A 177 21.43 -16.53 -27.60
N PRO A 178 22.45 -17.07 -26.92
CA PRO A 178 22.25 -17.91 -25.73
C PRO A 178 21.43 -17.17 -24.66
N VAL A 179 20.47 -17.87 -24.06
CA VAL A 179 19.58 -17.33 -23.02
C VAL A 179 19.58 -18.23 -21.81
N SER A 180 19.27 -17.67 -20.64
CA SER A 180 19.20 -18.43 -19.39
C SER A 180 18.20 -17.82 -18.40
N VAL A 181 17.56 -18.66 -17.58
CA VAL A 181 16.72 -18.20 -16.47
C VAL A 181 17.54 -17.44 -15.43
N GLU A 182 18.79 -17.84 -15.20
CA GLU A 182 19.69 -17.22 -14.24
C GLU A 182 20.00 -15.75 -14.59
N GLU A 183 20.10 -15.42 -15.88
CA GLU A 183 20.22 -14.04 -16.37
C GLU A 183 18.98 -13.21 -16.02
N LEU A 184 17.78 -13.76 -16.24
CA LEU A 184 16.51 -13.08 -15.94
C LEU A 184 16.26 -12.94 -14.43
N GLU A 185 16.68 -13.92 -13.62
CA GLU A 185 16.67 -13.83 -12.14
C GLU A 185 17.57 -12.71 -11.62
N LYS A 186 18.75 -12.55 -12.23
CA LYS A 186 19.65 -11.45 -11.90
C LYS A 186 19.01 -10.11 -12.26
N LEU A 187 18.50 -9.96 -13.49
CA LEU A 187 17.85 -8.74 -13.94
C LEU A 187 16.62 -8.39 -13.08
N ALA A 188 15.83 -9.39 -12.66
CA ALA A 188 14.70 -9.19 -11.76
C ALA A 188 15.12 -8.56 -10.43
N ARG A 189 16.14 -9.14 -9.77
CA ARG A 189 16.66 -8.60 -8.50
C ARG A 189 17.20 -7.18 -8.64
N GLU A 190 17.93 -6.89 -9.71
CA GLU A 190 18.49 -5.56 -9.98
C GLU A 190 17.41 -4.48 -10.19
N HIS A 191 16.21 -4.88 -10.61
CA HIS A 191 15.08 -3.98 -10.85
C HIS A 191 13.99 -4.05 -9.77
N GLY A 192 14.28 -4.66 -8.61
CA GLY A 192 13.33 -4.78 -7.50
C GLY A 192 12.11 -5.67 -7.80
N ALA A 193 12.21 -6.53 -8.81
CA ALA A 193 11.22 -7.55 -9.12
C ALA A 193 11.62 -8.89 -8.47
N TYR A 194 10.66 -9.81 -8.34
CA TYR A 194 10.91 -11.15 -7.82
C TYR A 194 10.40 -12.21 -8.80
N VAL A 195 11.01 -13.39 -8.75
CA VAL A 195 10.61 -14.54 -9.55
C VAL A 195 9.52 -15.30 -8.81
N ALA A 196 8.32 -15.31 -9.39
CA ALA A 196 7.16 -16.00 -8.85
C ALA A 196 7.08 -17.46 -9.33
N HIS A 197 7.70 -17.77 -10.47
CA HIS A 197 7.82 -19.13 -10.99
C HIS A 197 9.04 -19.26 -11.89
N ALA A 198 9.72 -20.40 -11.82
CA ALA A 198 10.72 -20.82 -12.80
C ALA A 198 10.56 -22.33 -13.05
N GLY A 199 10.59 -22.75 -14.31
CA GLY A 199 10.32 -24.13 -14.70
C GLY A 199 10.96 -24.50 -16.04
N LYS A 200 11.03 -25.80 -16.29
CA LYS A 200 11.43 -26.35 -17.59
C LYS A 200 10.22 -27.00 -18.25
N ALA A 201 10.15 -26.91 -19.57
CA ALA A 201 9.12 -27.55 -20.37
C ALA A 201 9.73 -28.31 -21.56
N PRO A 202 9.19 -29.49 -21.90
CA PRO A 202 9.60 -30.21 -23.11
C PRO A 202 9.14 -29.49 -24.38
N ASP A 203 9.80 -29.76 -25.50
CA ASP A 203 9.37 -29.24 -26.79
C ASP A 203 8.12 -29.97 -27.31
N GLN A 204 7.02 -29.25 -27.49
CA GLN A 204 5.75 -29.81 -27.96
C GLN A 204 5.79 -30.26 -29.43
N MET A 205 6.80 -29.83 -30.19
CA MET A 205 7.06 -30.30 -31.56
C MET A 205 8.00 -31.52 -31.59
N ASN A 206 8.45 -32.02 -30.43
CA ASN A 206 9.41 -33.12 -30.30
C ASN A 206 10.71 -32.95 -31.11
N ARG A 207 11.20 -31.71 -31.25
CA ARG A 207 12.47 -31.44 -31.93
C ARG A 207 13.63 -31.87 -31.05
N GLU A 208 14.55 -32.65 -31.63
CA GLU A 208 15.74 -33.12 -30.93
C GLU A 208 16.62 -31.94 -30.52
N GLY A 209 17.09 -31.95 -29.26
CA GLY A 209 17.98 -30.91 -28.72
C GLY A 209 17.30 -29.59 -28.37
N VAL A 210 16.00 -29.42 -28.60
CA VAL A 210 15.23 -28.22 -28.20
C VAL A 210 14.56 -28.46 -26.86
N SER A 211 14.70 -27.50 -25.95
CA SER A 211 13.99 -27.49 -24.67
C SER A 211 13.55 -26.07 -24.33
N TRP A 212 12.60 -25.94 -23.42
CA TRP A 212 12.05 -24.65 -23.04
C TRP A 212 12.28 -24.39 -21.55
N GLU A 213 12.57 -23.15 -21.21
CA GLU A 213 12.54 -22.69 -19.84
C GLU A 213 11.53 -21.55 -19.71
N GLN A 214 10.79 -21.56 -18.61
CA GLN A 214 9.67 -20.67 -18.36
C GLN A 214 9.97 -19.92 -17.06
N ILE A 215 9.77 -18.61 -17.08
CA ILE A 215 9.95 -17.78 -15.91
C ILE A 215 8.82 -16.76 -15.82
N LEU A 216 8.28 -16.58 -14.61
CA LEU A 216 7.31 -15.56 -14.27
C LEU A 216 7.92 -14.59 -13.27
N ILE A 217 7.90 -13.32 -13.60
CA ILE A 217 8.48 -12.23 -12.80
C ILE A 217 7.35 -11.29 -12.41
N ARG A 218 7.36 -10.81 -11.16
CA ARG A 218 6.37 -9.87 -10.64
C ARG A 218 7.05 -8.67 -9.98
N LEU A 219 6.37 -7.53 -10.04
CA LEU A 219 6.71 -6.36 -9.23
C LEU A 219 5.97 -6.41 -7.89
N PRO A 220 6.64 -6.09 -6.77
CA PRO A 220 5.95 -5.89 -5.50
C PRO A 220 4.99 -4.69 -5.61
N ASP A 221 3.78 -4.82 -5.06
CA ASP A 221 2.88 -3.68 -4.91
C ASP A 221 3.28 -2.87 -3.69
N ASP A 222 3.66 -1.64 -3.96
CA ASP A 222 4.13 -0.66 -3.00
C ASP A 222 2.97 0.24 -2.50
N GLY A 223 1.74 -0.08 -2.89
CA GLY A 223 0.51 0.64 -2.59
C GLY A 223 -0.04 1.40 -3.80
N THR A 224 0.77 1.66 -4.83
CA THR A 224 0.32 2.37 -6.03
C THR A 224 -0.77 1.61 -6.79
N GLY A 225 -0.82 0.28 -6.70
CA GLY A 225 -1.85 -0.55 -7.33
C GLY A 225 -3.26 -0.29 -6.80
N ALA A 226 -3.38 0.22 -5.57
CA ALA A 226 -4.67 0.55 -4.99
C ALA A 226 -5.20 1.93 -5.39
N LEU A 227 -4.37 2.82 -5.96
CA LEU A 227 -4.77 4.20 -6.26
C LEU A 227 -5.93 4.31 -7.26
N PRO A 228 -6.01 3.51 -8.35
CA PRO A 228 -7.17 3.54 -9.24
C PRO A 228 -8.47 3.13 -8.54
N LEU A 229 -8.41 2.09 -7.69
CA LEU A 229 -9.56 1.65 -6.89
C LEU A 229 -9.99 2.73 -5.89
N LEU A 230 -9.03 3.32 -5.17
CA LEU A 230 -9.30 4.39 -4.22
C LEU A 230 -9.93 5.59 -4.94
N ARG A 231 -9.40 6.00 -6.10
CA ARG A 231 -10.00 7.04 -6.95
C ARG A 231 -11.45 6.70 -7.30
N HIS A 232 -11.72 5.46 -7.73
CA HIS A 232 -13.07 5.03 -8.07
C HIS A 232 -14.03 5.08 -6.86
N ILE A 233 -13.60 4.57 -5.70
CA ILE A 233 -14.41 4.62 -4.45
C ILE A 233 -14.65 6.08 -4.02
N ILE A 234 -13.63 6.92 -4.14
CA ILE A 234 -13.69 8.34 -3.78
C ILE A 234 -14.61 9.10 -4.73
N LEU A 235 -14.49 8.97 -6.05
CA LEU A 235 -15.19 9.85 -6.99
C LEU A 235 -16.51 9.27 -7.54
N GLU A 236 -16.50 8.03 -8.00
CA GLU A 236 -17.52 7.50 -8.92
C GLU A 236 -18.50 6.54 -8.27
N ASN A 237 -18.08 5.88 -7.19
CA ASN A 237 -18.92 4.87 -6.55
C ASN A 237 -20.18 5.53 -5.99
N SER A 238 -21.37 5.09 -6.41
CA SER A 238 -22.65 5.68 -5.97
C SER A 238 -22.68 5.80 -4.44
N LYS A 239 -22.92 7.03 -3.96
CA LYS A 239 -22.90 7.36 -2.54
C LYS A 239 -24.32 7.74 -2.12
N SER A 240 -25.00 6.81 -1.45
CA SER A 240 -26.24 7.08 -0.72
C SER A 240 -25.98 7.78 0.63
N SER A 241 -24.72 7.76 1.10
CA SER A 241 -24.25 8.42 2.31
C SER A 241 -22.75 8.70 2.22
N THR A 242 -22.23 9.50 3.13
CA THR A 242 -20.79 9.81 3.25
C THR A 242 -19.95 8.67 3.83
N TYR A 243 -20.58 7.56 4.23
CA TYR A 243 -19.95 6.52 5.05
C TYR A 243 -18.73 5.86 4.39
N LYS A 244 -18.71 5.69 3.06
CA LYS A 244 -17.54 5.10 2.36
C LYS A 244 -16.29 5.98 2.51
N LEU A 245 -16.45 7.30 2.36
CA LEU A 245 -15.39 8.28 2.57
C LEU A 245 -14.97 8.30 4.04
N ALA A 246 -15.94 8.21 4.94
CA ALA A 246 -15.73 8.14 6.38
C ALA A 246 -14.91 6.92 6.80
N LEU A 247 -15.17 5.74 6.22
CA LEU A 247 -14.40 4.52 6.48
C LEU A 247 -12.97 4.66 5.96
N LEU A 248 -12.79 5.12 4.72
CA LEU A 248 -11.45 5.31 4.15
C LEU A 248 -10.63 6.33 4.94
N ARG A 249 -11.25 7.42 5.41
CA ARG A 249 -10.57 8.41 6.26
C ARG A 249 -10.18 7.84 7.62
N VAL A 250 -11.06 7.04 8.25
CA VAL A 250 -10.73 6.33 9.49
C VAL A 250 -9.54 5.41 9.30
N LEU A 251 -9.53 4.61 8.22
CA LEU A 251 -8.39 3.75 7.89
C LEU A 251 -7.11 4.54 7.64
N ALA A 252 -7.19 5.65 6.90
CA ALA A 252 -6.07 6.57 6.68
C ALA A 252 -5.50 7.12 8.00
N ARG A 253 -6.37 7.47 8.95
CA ARG A 253 -5.98 7.99 10.26
C ARG A 253 -5.38 6.93 11.16
N ILE A 254 -5.94 5.71 11.16
CA ILE A 254 -5.36 4.58 11.90
C ILE A 254 -3.99 4.20 11.33
N ALA A 255 -3.84 4.14 10.00
CA ALA A 255 -2.58 3.87 9.33
C ALA A 255 -1.47 4.89 9.63
N ASN A 256 -1.85 6.10 10.07
CA ASN A 256 -0.92 7.16 10.45
C ASN A 256 -0.68 7.28 11.96
N SER A 257 -1.57 6.78 12.83
CA SER A 257 -1.50 7.09 14.29
C SER A 257 -1.64 5.89 15.22
N SER A 258 -2.04 4.72 14.73
CA SER A 258 -2.30 3.55 15.59
C SER A 258 -1.85 2.24 14.93
N LEU A 259 -0.65 2.26 14.32
CA LEU A 259 -0.13 1.09 13.62
C LEU A 259 0.19 -0.08 14.54
N GLY A 260 0.55 0.18 15.80
CA GLY A 260 0.87 -0.87 16.77
C GLY A 260 -0.31 -1.81 17.04
N LEU A 261 -1.55 -1.34 16.82
CA LEU A 261 -2.76 -2.15 16.98
C LEU A 261 -3.14 -2.97 15.74
N VAL A 262 -2.45 -2.80 14.62
CA VAL A 262 -2.76 -3.46 13.34
C VAL A 262 -1.91 -4.71 13.19
N ARG A 263 -2.56 -5.83 12.83
CA ARG A 263 -1.89 -7.13 12.63
C ARG A 263 -1.72 -7.42 11.15
N ALA A 264 -0.56 -7.92 10.74
CA ALA A 264 -0.42 -8.53 9.44
C ALA A 264 -1.21 -9.85 9.41
N ASP A 265 -1.94 -10.11 8.33
CA ASP A 265 -2.77 -11.31 8.14
C ASP A 265 -2.51 -11.90 6.76
N GLU A 266 -1.56 -12.83 6.69
CA GLU A 266 -1.05 -13.39 5.43
C GLU A 266 -0.43 -12.28 4.53
N ASP A 267 -0.09 -12.59 3.28
CA ASP A 267 0.46 -11.60 2.35
C ASP A 267 -0.63 -10.68 1.74
N GLU A 268 -1.91 -11.09 1.83
CA GLU A 268 -3.01 -10.42 1.11
C GLU A 268 -3.74 -9.34 1.92
N PHE A 269 -3.79 -9.44 3.25
CA PHE A 269 -4.58 -8.52 4.10
C PHE A 269 -3.82 -8.04 5.34
N VAL A 270 -4.31 -6.94 5.89
CA VAL A 270 -4.04 -6.53 7.28
C VAL A 270 -5.34 -6.52 8.08
N GLN A 271 -5.22 -6.81 9.38
CA GLN A 271 -6.33 -6.84 10.32
C GLN A 271 -6.30 -5.61 11.22
N VAL A 272 -7.34 -4.77 11.10
CA VAL A 272 -7.54 -3.58 11.93
C VAL A 272 -8.65 -3.86 12.96
N PRO A 273 -8.44 -3.65 14.27
CA PRO A 273 -9.47 -3.88 15.28
C PRO A 273 -10.76 -3.09 14.98
N LEU A 274 -11.91 -3.77 14.95
CA LEU A 274 -13.18 -3.10 14.65
C LEU A 274 -13.57 -2.08 15.71
N GLY A 275 -13.24 -2.32 16.98
CA GLY A 275 -13.47 -1.34 18.04
C GLY A 275 -12.69 -0.05 17.79
N LEU A 276 -11.46 -0.14 17.26
CA LEU A 276 -10.62 1.01 16.91
C LEU A 276 -11.23 1.80 15.73
N VAL A 277 -11.69 1.08 14.69
CA VAL A 277 -12.44 1.70 13.58
C VAL A 277 -13.69 2.41 14.11
N GLY A 278 -14.42 1.78 15.03
CA GLY A 278 -15.62 2.35 15.66
C GLY A 278 -15.32 3.59 16.53
N LEU A 279 -14.20 3.58 17.25
CA LEU A 279 -13.75 4.70 18.06
C LEU A 279 -13.40 5.93 17.20
N TYR A 280 -12.58 5.73 16.17
CA TYR A 280 -12.20 6.79 15.22
C TYR A 280 -13.41 7.33 14.45
N TRP A 281 -14.37 6.45 14.16
CA TRP A 281 -15.65 6.84 13.57
C TRP A 281 -16.44 7.78 14.47
N LEU A 282 -16.62 7.47 15.76
CA LEU A 282 -17.27 8.39 16.70
C LEU A 282 -16.52 9.73 16.74
N ARG A 283 -15.19 9.69 16.88
CA ARG A 283 -14.33 10.89 16.96
C ARG A 283 -14.50 11.82 15.75
N GLN A 284 -14.54 11.30 14.51
CA GLN A 284 -14.72 12.15 13.34
C GLN A 284 -16.15 12.67 13.17
N PHE A 285 -17.17 11.90 13.56
CA PHE A 285 -18.57 12.30 13.34
C PHE A 285 -19.05 13.29 14.39
N LYS A 286 -18.51 13.29 15.61
CA LYS A 286 -18.91 14.25 16.65
C LYS A 286 -18.90 15.73 16.21
N PRO A 287 -17.81 16.29 15.67
CA PRO A 287 -17.81 17.68 15.19
C PRO A 287 -18.76 17.89 14.00
N LEU A 288 -18.90 16.91 13.10
CA LEU A 288 -19.82 17.00 11.96
C LEU A 288 -21.28 17.09 12.40
N LEU A 289 -21.69 16.26 13.35
CA LEU A 289 -23.06 16.23 13.86
C LEU A 289 -23.33 17.42 14.79
N ALA A 290 -22.35 17.89 15.56
CA ALA A 290 -22.47 19.13 16.33
C ALA A 290 -22.70 20.36 15.42
N ALA A 291 -22.07 20.39 14.25
CA ALA A 291 -22.28 21.42 13.22
C ALA A 291 -23.51 21.16 12.32
N ASN A 292 -24.33 20.15 12.63
CA ASN A 292 -25.49 19.73 11.85
C ASN A 292 -25.18 19.43 10.36
N LEU A 293 -24.01 18.91 10.03
CA LEU A 293 -23.64 18.67 8.62
C LEU A 293 -24.35 17.40 8.08
N PRO A 294 -25.02 17.48 6.91
CA PRO A 294 -25.76 16.35 6.34
C PRO A 294 -24.82 15.22 5.90
N GLN A 295 -25.17 13.97 6.18
CA GLN A 295 -24.34 12.78 5.87
C GLN A 295 -25.00 11.84 4.86
N MET A 296 -26.25 12.14 4.50
CA MET A 296 -27.06 11.49 3.48
C MET A 296 -28.19 12.46 3.10
N PRO A 297 -28.86 12.29 1.94
CA PRO A 297 -29.91 13.21 1.51
C PRO A 297 -31.03 13.41 2.54
N SER A 298 -31.43 12.35 3.25
CA SER A 298 -32.49 12.38 4.27
C SER A 298 -32.02 12.81 5.67
N HIS A 299 -30.74 13.17 5.86
CA HIS A 299 -30.20 13.58 7.16
C HIS A 299 -30.33 15.09 7.36
N GLU A 300 -31.50 15.53 7.79
CA GLU A 300 -31.81 16.94 8.04
C GLU A 300 -31.60 17.35 9.51
N GLN A 301 -31.86 16.42 10.43
CA GLN A 301 -31.72 16.62 11.87
C GLN A 301 -30.43 15.94 12.39
N PRO A 302 -29.61 16.61 13.21
CA PRO A 302 -28.23 16.19 13.49
C PRO A 302 -28.07 14.79 14.12
N LEU A 303 -29.11 14.29 14.80
CA LEU A 303 -29.08 13.04 15.58
C LEU A 303 -30.10 11.99 15.11
N GLU A 304 -30.63 12.15 13.88
CA GLU A 304 -31.65 11.27 13.31
C GLU A 304 -31.21 10.68 11.97
N GLY A 305 -31.84 9.60 11.53
CA GLY A 305 -31.58 8.99 10.21
C GLY A 305 -30.23 8.27 10.05
N LEU A 306 -29.27 8.42 10.97
CA LEU A 306 -27.97 7.74 10.93
C LEU A 306 -27.99 6.44 11.74
N GLY A 307 -27.71 5.30 11.09
CA GLY A 307 -27.87 3.96 11.69
C GLY A 307 -27.05 3.69 12.96
N PHE A 308 -25.94 4.42 13.15
CA PHE A 308 -25.11 4.35 14.35
C PHE A 308 -25.51 5.34 15.46
N VAL A 309 -26.29 6.39 15.13
CA VAL A 309 -26.74 7.39 16.10
C VAL A 309 -28.00 6.87 16.79
N ARG A 310 -27.78 6.19 17.92
CA ARG A 310 -28.84 5.65 18.78
C ARG A 310 -28.78 6.30 20.15
N ARG A 311 -29.51 5.74 21.13
CA ARG A 311 -29.52 6.24 22.52
C ARG A 311 -28.11 6.45 23.07
N ALA A 312 -27.21 5.47 22.90
CA ALA A 312 -25.85 5.56 23.43
C ALA A 312 -25.07 6.78 22.93
N TYR A 313 -25.21 7.15 21.64
CA TYR A 313 -24.57 8.36 21.10
C TYR A 313 -25.08 9.63 21.79
N ARG A 314 -26.39 9.70 22.07
CA ARG A 314 -27.03 10.85 22.75
C ARG A 314 -26.50 11.00 24.18
N GLU A 315 -26.37 9.88 24.89
CA GLU A 315 -25.88 9.85 26.27
C GLU A 315 -24.39 10.26 26.38
N ILE A 316 -23.60 10.06 25.33
CA ILE A 316 -22.18 10.48 25.29
C ILE A 316 -21.97 11.85 24.62
N GLN A 317 -23.00 12.66 24.36
CA GLN A 317 -22.79 13.97 23.72
C GLN A 317 -21.80 14.85 24.48
N GLY A 318 -21.85 14.83 25.82
CA GLY A 318 -20.93 15.57 26.68
C GLY A 318 -19.49 15.03 26.75
N VAL A 319 -19.23 13.81 26.27
CA VAL A 319 -17.85 13.28 26.17
C VAL A 319 -17.14 13.97 25.01
N SER A 320 -15.99 14.59 25.24
CA SER A 320 -15.24 15.24 24.16
C SER A 320 -14.81 14.21 23.11
N HIS A 321 -14.80 14.59 21.83
CA HIS A 321 -14.22 13.73 20.80
C HIS A 321 -12.71 13.56 20.97
N LEU A 322 -12.04 14.42 21.73
CA LEU A 322 -10.63 14.28 22.12
C LEU A 322 -10.42 13.16 23.16
N ASP A 323 -11.42 12.92 24.02
CA ASP A 323 -11.37 11.87 25.04
C ASP A 323 -11.62 10.47 24.45
N LEU A 324 -12.18 10.40 23.23
CA LEU A 324 -12.40 9.17 22.47
C LEU A 324 -11.10 8.72 21.77
N ARG A 325 -10.09 8.39 22.56
CA ARG A 325 -8.76 7.95 22.11
C ARG A 325 -8.35 6.63 22.76
N VAL A 326 -7.37 5.96 22.15
CA VAL A 326 -6.76 4.75 22.73
C VAL A 326 -6.17 5.09 24.10
N ALA A 327 -6.22 4.15 25.03
CA ALA A 327 -5.82 4.30 26.43
C ALA A 327 -6.67 5.26 27.28
N ALA A 328 -7.76 5.83 26.75
CA ALA A 328 -8.71 6.58 27.57
C ALA A 328 -9.50 5.65 28.49
N ARG A 329 -9.75 6.13 29.71
CA ARG A 329 -10.49 5.42 30.76
C ARG A 329 -11.79 6.15 31.09
N PHE A 330 -12.86 5.39 31.23
CA PHE A 330 -14.19 5.87 31.62
C PHE A 330 -14.73 5.04 32.78
N GLU A 331 -15.49 5.68 33.66
CA GLU A 331 -16.11 5.04 34.81
C GLU A 331 -17.63 5.22 34.82
N GLY A 332 -18.30 4.46 35.68
CA GLY A 332 -19.74 4.59 35.94
C GLY A 332 -20.63 4.48 34.68
N ALA A 333 -21.63 5.36 34.60
CA ALA A 333 -22.57 5.37 33.48
C ALA A 333 -21.91 5.74 32.15
N THR A 334 -20.91 6.62 32.17
CA THR A 334 -20.17 7.04 30.96
C THR A 334 -19.47 5.85 30.31
N ALA A 335 -18.82 4.98 31.08
CA ALA A 335 -18.18 3.76 30.59
C ALA A 335 -19.16 2.88 29.79
N LYS A 336 -20.35 2.65 30.37
CA LYS A 336 -21.42 1.88 29.71
C LYS A 336 -21.85 2.52 28.39
N TRP A 337 -22.06 3.84 28.37
CA TRP A 337 -22.54 4.52 27.17
C TRP A 337 -21.49 4.64 26.07
N VAL A 338 -20.21 4.83 26.42
CA VAL A 338 -19.11 4.79 25.46
C VAL A 338 -18.99 3.39 24.85
N HIS A 339 -19.05 2.33 25.66
CA HIS A 339 -19.07 0.95 25.16
C HIS A 339 -20.20 0.71 24.17
N GLU A 340 -21.44 1.04 24.55
CA GLU A 340 -22.60 0.85 23.70
C GLU A 340 -22.52 1.69 22.41
N ALA A 341 -21.99 2.91 22.47
CA ALA A 341 -21.80 3.75 21.29
C ALA A 341 -20.79 3.13 20.30
N VAL A 342 -19.64 2.65 20.79
CA VAL A 342 -18.65 1.94 19.96
C VAL A 342 -19.28 0.69 19.36
N LYS A 343 -20.01 -0.10 20.15
CA LYS A 343 -20.72 -1.28 19.68
C LYS A 343 -21.72 -0.94 18.58
N ASN A 344 -22.53 0.11 18.76
CA ASN A 344 -23.54 0.55 17.78
C ASN A 344 -22.90 0.96 16.46
N VAL A 345 -21.74 1.62 16.51
CA VAL A 345 -20.95 1.93 15.32
C VAL A 345 -20.41 0.66 14.65
N VAL A 346 -19.79 -0.25 15.41
CA VAL A 346 -19.26 -1.51 14.85
C VAL A 346 -20.36 -2.34 14.18
N ASP A 347 -21.51 -2.46 14.83
CA ASP A 347 -22.66 -3.17 14.27
C ASP A 347 -23.15 -2.50 12.98
N ASN A 348 -23.19 -1.15 12.95
CA ASN A 348 -23.52 -0.40 11.75
C ASN A 348 -22.48 -0.61 10.64
N LEU A 349 -21.18 -0.52 10.94
CA LEU A 349 -20.07 -0.75 9.99
C LEU A 349 -20.19 -2.08 9.25
N LYS A 350 -20.53 -3.16 9.99
CA LYS A 350 -20.74 -4.52 9.45
C LYS A 350 -21.91 -4.61 8.48
N VAL A 351 -22.90 -3.71 8.61
CA VAL A 351 -24.00 -3.58 7.65
C VAL A 351 -23.60 -2.65 6.50
N MET A 352 -23.04 -1.48 6.82
CA MET A 352 -22.53 -0.48 5.88
C MET A 352 -21.49 0.41 6.57
N PRO A 353 -20.42 0.84 5.88
CA PRO A 353 -20.22 0.74 4.44
C PRO A 353 -19.49 -0.54 4.00
N ILE A 354 -19.00 -1.38 4.91
CA ILE A 354 -18.10 -2.53 4.60
C ILE A 354 -18.69 -3.42 3.50
N LYS A 355 -19.98 -3.80 3.59
CA LYS A 355 -20.63 -4.67 2.59
C LYS A 355 -20.82 -4.03 1.22
N TYR A 356 -20.84 -2.70 1.15
CA TYR A 356 -21.20 -1.91 -0.04
C TYR A 356 -20.00 -1.18 -0.66
N THR A 357 -18.81 -1.35 -0.10
CA THR A 357 -17.56 -0.93 -0.75
C THR A 357 -17.07 -2.10 -1.60
N SER A 358 -17.25 -1.98 -2.90
CA SER A 358 -16.92 -3.02 -3.88
C SER A 358 -15.96 -2.51 -4.95
N TYR A 359 -15.23 -3.45 -5.54
CA TYR A 359 -14.56 -3.28 -6.83
C TYR A 359 -15.59 -2.99 -7.93
N PRO A 360 -15.14 -2.49 -9.11
CA PRO A 360 -16.02 -2.31 -10.27
C PRO A 360 -16.77 -3.58 -10.71
N ASP A 361 -16.20 -4.75 -10.46
CA ASP A 361 -16.80 -6.07 -10.72
C ASP A 361 -17.74 -6.58 -9.61
N HIS A 362 -18.13 -5.70 -8.67
CA HIS A 362 -19.00 -5.98 -7.53
C HIS A 362 -18.43 -6.89 -6.44
N ARG A 363 -17.18 -7.37 -6.54
CA ARG A 363 -16.51 -8.06 -5.42
C ARG A 363 -16.32 -7.10 -4.25
N ARG A 364 -16.44 -7.60 -3.02
CA ARG A 364 -16.24 -6.76 -1.81
C ARG A 364 -14.76 -6.47 -1.61
N VAL A 365 -14.45 -5.22 -1.24
CA VAL A 365 -13.08 -4.79 -0.94
C VAL A 365 -12.67 -5.22 0.47
N PHE A 366 -13.58 -5.10 1.43
CA PHE A 366 -13.29 -5.34 2.84
C PHE A 366 -13.95 -6.62 3.35
N GLY A 367 -13.25 -7.31 4.26
CA GLY A 367 -13.75 -8.48 5.00
C GLY A 367 -13.88 -8.20 6.50
N VAL A 368 -14.57 -9.09 7.22
CA VAL A 368 -14.65 -9.02 8.69
C VAL A 368 -14.37 -10.39 9.27
N THR A 369 -13.52 -10.46 10.28
CA THR A 369 -13.30 -11.67 11.10
C THR A 369 -13.94 -11.50 12.46
N ALA A 370 -14.44 -12.61 13.01
CA ALA A 370 -14.98 -12.63 14.36
C ALA A 370 -13.85 -12.42 15.39
N PRO A 371 -14.16 -11.87 16.58
CA PRO A 371 -13.20 -11.86 17.68
C PRO A 371 -12.79 -13.29 18.08
N GLY A 372 -11.60 -13.41 18.68
CA GLY A 372 -11.16 -14.64 19.35
C GLY A 372 -12.02 -14.99 20.58
N LYS A 373 -11.47 -15.77 21.53
CA LYS A 373 -12.19 -16.12 22.77
C LYS A 373 -12.46 -14.86 23.63
N GLY A 374 -13.67 -14.32 23.54
CA GLY A 374 -14.19 -13.29 24.45
C GLY A 374 -14.88 -12.15 23.71
N ARG A 375 -16.15 -11.87 24.05
CA ARG A 375 -16.77 -10.58 23.73
C ARG A 375 -16.25 -9.53 24.73
N PRO A 376 -16.14 -8.26 24.36
CA PRO A 376 -15.76 -7.20 25.29
C PRO A 376 -16.75 -7.20 26.46
N ARG A 377 -16.25 -7.40 27.68
CA ARG A 377 -17.05 -7.42 28.90
C ARG A 377 -16.69 -6.19 29.73
N LEU A 378 -17.70 -5.38 30.06
CA LEU A 378 -17.59 -4.37 31.11
C LEU A 378 -17.52 -5.11 32.46
N VAL A 379 -16.36 -5.11 33.10
CA VAL A 379 -16.18 -5.74 34.42
C VAL A 379 -16.30 -4.67 35.51
N THR A 380 -15.52 -3.59 35.43
CA THR A 380 -15.61 -2.39 36.28
C THR A 380 -14.85 -1.23 35.60
N GLY A 381 -15.56 -0.26 35.04
CA GLY A 381 -14.95 0.77 34.18
C GLY A 381 -14.67 0.27 32.75
N LEU A 382 -14.30 1.20 31.88
CA LEU A 382 -13.97 0.93 30.48
C LEU A 382 -12.61 1.55 30.17
N GLU A 383 -11.68 0.71 29.75
CA GLU A 383 -10.40 1.13 29.17
C GLU A 383 -10.41 0.84 27.66
N LEU A 384 -10.03 1.84 26.86
CA LEU A 384 -9.98 1.74 25.40
C LEU A 384 -8.61 1.23 24.94
N ASP A 385 -8.20 0.05 25.41
CA ASP A 385 -6.94 -0.61 25.03
C ASP A 385 -7.08 -1.53 23.80
N GLY A 386 -5.95 -2.09 23.35
CA GLY A 386 -5.91 -2.99 22.19
C GLY A 386 -6.77 -4.26 22.37
N ASP A 387 -6.84 -4.81 23.58
CA ASP A 387 -7.60 -6.03 23.87
C ASP A 387 -9.10 -5.77 23.84
N TYR A 388 -9.56 -4.69 24.47
CA TYR A 388 -10.94 -4.23 24.39
C TYR A 388 -11.37 -3.95 22.95
N LEU A 389 -10.55 -3.18 22.21
CA LEU A 389 -10.90 -2.76 20.84
C LEU A 389 -10.89 -3.94 19.86
N SER A 390 -10.03 -4.94 20.06
CA SER A 390 -10.01 -6.16 19.27
C SER A 390 -11.10 -7.18 19.62
N GLY A 391 -11.69 -7.09 20.82
CA GLY A 391 -12.84 -7.90 21.23
C GLY A 391 -14.08 -7.76 20.31
N PHE A 392 -14.12 -6.74 19.45
CA PHE A 392 -15.19 -6.56 18.46
C PHE A 392 -14.99 -7.34 17.15
N GLY A 393 -13.83 -7.99 16.98
CA GLY A 393 -13.34 -8.61 15.74
C GLY A 393 -12.43 -7.68 14.96
N TYR A 394 -12.08 -8.08 13.73
CA TYR A 394 -11.19 -7.30 12.87
C TYR A 394 -11.82 -7.00 11.52
N LEU A 395 -11.48 -5.83 10.98
CA LEU A 395 -11.69 -5.45 9.61
C LEU A 395 -10.47 -5.93 8.81
N ARG A 396 -10.70 -6.78 7.80
CA ARG A 396 -9.66 -7.19 6.83
C ARG A 396 -9.57 -6.13 5.73
N VAL A 397 -8.42 -5.47 5.63
CA VAL A 397 -8.10 -4.47 4.62
C VAL A 397 -7.05 -5.04 3.68
N PRO A 398 -7.26 -5.05 2.35
CA PRO A 398 -6.25 -5.51 1.40
C PRO A 398 -4.90 -4.81 1.63
N THR A 399 -3.81 -5.58 1.61
CA THR A 399 -2.45 -5.08 1.92
C THR A 399 -2.05 -3.90 1.04
N ASN A 400 -2.42 -3.91 -0.24
CA ASN A 400 -2.12 -2.81 -1.15
C ASN A 400 -2.90 -1.52 -0.80
N ILE A 401 -4.17 -1.63 -0.40
CA ILE A 401 -4.96 -0.48 0.09
C ILE A 401 -4.35 0.06 1.37
N TRP A 402 -3.96 -0.83 2.30
CA TRP A 402 -3.31 -0.40 3.55
C TRP A 402 -1.99 0.31 3.29
N LYS A 403 -1.12 -0.27 2.45
CA LYS A 403 0.13 0.37 2.00
C LYS A 403 -0.13 1.73 1.38
N ALA A 404 -1.17 1.85 0.54
CA ALA A 404 -1.52 3.11 -0.09
C ALA A 404 -1.93 4.17 0.95
N LEU A 405 -2.82 3.83 1.86
CA LEU A 405 -3.28 4.70 2.95
C LEU A 405 -2.16 5.10 3.90
N THR A 406 -1.13 4.26 4.01
CA THR A 406 0.05 4.49 4.85
C THR A 406 1.06 5.42 4.16
N ARG A 407 1.43 5.12 2.90
CA ARG A 407 2.52 5.81 2.18
C ARG A 407 2.05 7.05 1.41
N PHE A 408 0.85 7.01 0.86
CA PHE A 408 0.28 8.10 0.06
C PHE A 408 -0.77 8.91 0.85
N ASN A 409 -0.77 8.79 2.18
CA ASN A 409 -1.74 9.44 3.08
C ASN A 409 -1.90 10.94 2.81
N ILE A 410 -0.76 11.63 2.60
CA ILE A 410 -0.69 13.08 2.38
C ILE A 410 -1.45 13.53 1.12
N TRP A 411 -1.68 12.64 0.15
CA TRP A 411 -2.49 12.91 -1.03
C TRP A 411 -3.91 12.34 -0.89
N ILE A 412 -4.04 11.15 -0.28
CA ILE A 412 -5.33 10.45 -0.17
C ILE A 412 -6.27 11.15 0.81
N GLU A 413 -5.80 11.53 2.01
CA GLU A 413 -6.70 12.13 2.99
C GLU A 413 -7.26 13.49 2.54
N PRO A 414 -6.45 14.43 2.01
CA PRO A 414 -7.01 15.68 1.48
C PRO A 414 -8.04 15.45 0.37
N ALA A 415 -7.83 14.46 -0.50
CA ALA A 415 -8.81 14.08 -1.53
C ALA A 415 -10.11 13.53 -0.91
N LEU A 416 -10.01 12.70 0.13
CA LEU A 416 -11.18 12.21 0.89
C LEU A 416 -11.95 13.36 1.53
N ILE A 417 -11.25 14.32 2.14
CA ILE A 417 -11.87 15.49 2.79
C ILE A 417 -12.59 16.34 1.75
N ALA A 418 -11.91 16.69 0.65
CA ALA A 418 -12.47 17.55 -0.40
C ALA A 418 -13.74 16.94 -1.00
N GLU A 419 -13.71 15.64 -1.31
CA GLU A 419 -14.85 14.93 -1.87
C GLU A 419 -16.00 14.78 -0.86
N TRP A 420 -15.69 14.53 0.41
CA TRP A 420 -16.70 14.45 1.45
C TRP A 420 -17.40 15.81 1.62
N VAL A 421 -16.65 16.91 1.68
CA VAL A 421 -17.22 18.27 1.70
C VAL A 421 -18.09 18.53 0.46
N ARG A 422 -17.62 18.18 -0.73
CA ARG A 422 -18.40 18.33 -1.98
C ARG A 422 -19.75 17.62 -1.90
N ILE A 423 -19.79 16.41 -1.34
CA ILE A 423 -21.02 15.64 -1.17
C ILE A 423 -21.93 16.24 -0.11
N MET A 424 -21.41 16.66 1.03
CA MET A 424 -22.23 17.32 2.06
C MET A 424 -22.84 18.62 1.53
N LYS A 425 -22.10 19.40 0.73
CA LYS A 425 -22.64 20.59 0.03
C LYS A 425 -23.80 20.20 -0.89
N GLY A 426 -23.68 19.10 -1.63
CA GLY A 426 -24.76 18.57 -2.48
C GLY A 426 -26.01 18.18 -1.68
N TYR A 427 -25.85 17.49 -0.54
CA TYR A 427 -26.97 17.16 0.33
C TYR A 427 -27.60 18.39 0.97
N ALA A 428 -26.79 19.34 1.46
CA ALA A 428 -27.29 20.57 2.05
C ALA A 428 -28.12 21.38 1.04
N ALA A 429 -27.65 21.49 -0.20
CA ALA A 429 -28.39 22.14 -1.28
C ALA A 429 -29.73 21.42 -1.56
N GLY A 430 -29.74 20.09 -1.59
CA GLY A 430 -30.98 19.32 -1.76
C GLY A 430 -31.94 19.37 -0.56
N GLN A 431 -31.48 19.85 0.59
CA GLN A 431 -32.28 20.10 1.80
C GLN A 431 -32.65 21.58 1.96
N ASP A 432 -32.39 22.42 0.95
CA ASP A 432 -32.59 23.89 1.00
C ASP A 432 -31.81 24.59 2.13
N ARG A 433 -30.62 24.06 2.47
CA ARG A 433 -29.75 24.58 3.53
C ARG A 433 -28.51 25.26 2.96
N GLN A 434 -28.26 26.50 3.38
CA GLN A 434 -27.02 27.20 3.13
C GLN A 434 -26.11 27.09 4.36
N ILE A 435 -24.99 26.40 4.22
CA ILE A 435 -24.00 26.22 5.28
C ILE A 435 -22.70 26.91 4.84
N PRO A 436 -22.12 27.81 5.65
CA PRO A 436 -20.87 28.48 5.33
C PRO A 436 -19.71 27.52 5.08
N GLU A 437 -18.78 27.91 4.20
CA GLU A 437 -17.62 27.08 3.87
C GLU A 437 -16.70 26.85 5.08
N GLU A 438 -16.57 27.85 5.97
CA GLU A 438 -15.80 27.68 7.20
C GLU A 438 -16.37 26.58 8.12
N THR A 439 -17.68 26.36 8.11
CA THR A 439 -18.32 25.33 8.97
C THR A 439 -17.86 23.93 8.55
N TYR A 440 -17.83 23.67 7.23
CA TYR A 440 -17.29 22.42 6.71
C TYR A 440 -15.81 22.26 7.03
N ALA A 441 -15.01 23.31 6.78
CA ALA A 441 -13.58 23.28 7.04
C ALA A 441 -13.26 23.04 8.51
N GLN A 442 -13.95 23.70 9.43
CA GLN A 442 -13.78 23.54 10.87
C GLN A 442 -14.19 22.14 11.34
N ALA A 443 -15.36 21.65 10.93
CA ALA A 443 -15.86 20.36 11.38
C ALA A 443 -15.08 19.17 10.77
N MET A 444 -14.48 19.35 9.59
CA MET A 444 -13.64 18.34 8.95
C MET A 444 -12.21 18.31 9.48
N ARG A 445 -11.74 19.33 10.22
CA ARG A 445 -10.41 19.28 10.86
C ARG A 445 -10.36 18.08 11.79
N TRP A 446 -9.40 17.19 11.53
CA TRP A 446 -9.11 16.15 12.50
C TRP A 446 -8.55 16.83 13.74
N SER A 447 -9.22 16.65 14.86
CA SER A 447 -8.78 17.24 16.12
C SER A 447 -7.72 16.32 16.71
N ASP A 448 -6.46 16.53 16.35
CA ASP A 448 -5.34 15.97 17.11
C ASP A 448 -5.39 16.52 18.55
N PRO A 449 -4.84 15.80 19.55
CA PRO A 449 -4.65 16.36 20.88
C PRO A 449 -3.98 17.73 20.74
N GLN A 450 -4.35 18.72 21.55
CA GLN A 450 -3.53 19.93 21.61
C GLN A 450 -2.17 19.53 22.17
N ARG A 451 -1.08 20.01 21.57
CA ARG A 451 0.28 19.81 22.06
C ARG A 451 0.33 20.11 23.56
N ASP A 452 0.33 19.07 24.38
CA ASP A 452 0.23 19.16 25.83
C ASP A 452 1.37 18.41 26.49
N THR A 453 2.22 19.17 27.17
CA THR A 453 3.34 18.64 27.94
C THR A 453 3.16 18.85 29.45
N GLU A 454 2.01 19.36 29.89
CA GLU A 454 1.78 19.76 31.29
C GLU A 454 1.90 18.57 32.23
N PHE A 455 1.31 17.43 31.87
CA PHE A 455 1.39 16.21 32.67
C PHE A 455 2.84 15.75 32.89
N ALA A 456 3.62 15.62 31.80
CA ALA A 456 5.03 15.23 31.88
C ALA A 456 5.87 16.28 32.62
N ARG A 457 5.57 17.57 32.42
CA ARG A 457 6.24 18.67 33.12
C ARG A 457 6.00 18.64 34.62
N ARG A 458 4.78 18.35 35.05
CA ARG A 458 4.42 18.20 36.47
C ARG A 458 5.20 17.05 37.11
N ILE A 459 5.23 15.88 36.47
CA ILE A 459 6.02 14.73 36.96
C ILE A 459 7.51 15.09 37.04
N ALA A 460 8.06 15.76 36.03
CA ALA A 460 9.47 16.18 36.03
C ALA A 460 9.78 17.17 37.17
N LEU A 461 8.86 18.09 37.49
CA LEU A 461 9.00 19.02 38.61
C LEU A 461 8.89 18.33 39.98
N GLU A 462 8.00 17.36 40.13
CA GLU A 462 7.88 16.53 41.33
C GLU A 462 9.18 15.73 41.56
N ARG A 463 9.70 15.08 40.51
CA ARG A 463 10.98 14.33 40.56
C ARG A 463 12.19 15.19 40.90
N LEU A 464 12.22 16.44 40.42
CA LEU A 464 13.28 17.40 40.76
C LEU A 464 13.37 17.71 42.27
N GLN A 465 12.30 17.47 43.04
CA GLN A 465 12.30 17.63 44.49
C GLN A 465 12.90 16.40 45.21
N GLU A 466 12.87 15.23 44.58
CA GLU A 466 13.32 13.95 45.14
C GLU A 466 14.78 13.65 44.79
N ALA A 467 15.17 13.89 43.54
CA ALA A 467 16.50 13.56 43.02
C ALA A 467 16.96 14.53 41.91
N PRO A 468 18.27 14.62 41.63
CA PRO A 468 18.77 15.36 40.48
C PRO A 468 18.24 14.78 39.15
N LEU A 469 17.53 15.60 38.37
CA LEU A 469 17.10 15.24 37.01
C LEU A 469 18.06 15.82 35.96
N PHE A 470 18.28 15.08 34.88
CA PHE A 470 19.18 15.47 33.80
C PHE A 470 18.45 15.46 32.45
N CYS A 471 18.87 16.33 31.54
CA CYS A 471 18.40 16.37 30.16
C CYS A 471 18.76 15.05 29.47
N VAL A 472 17.77 14.31 28.95
CA VAL A 472 17.99 13.01 28.29
C VAL A 472 18.94 13.11 27.08
N TRP A 473 19.00 14.29 26.47
CA TRP A 473 19.76 14.52 25.25
C TRP A 473 21.21 14.94 25.48
N SER A 474 21.44 15.82 26.46
CA SER A 474 22.74 16.46 26.68
C SER A 474 23.41 16.07 28.00
N GLY A 475 22.73 15.33 28.86
CA GLY A 475 23.21 15.00 30.21
C GLY A 475 23.32 16.22 31.14
N LYS A 476 22.89 17.41 30.70
CA LYS A 476 22.94 18.63 31.50
C LYS A 476 21.93 18.55 32.65
N ARG A 477 22.35 18.90 33.87
CA ARG A 477 21.45 18.97 35.03
C ARG A 477 20.31 19.97 34.80
N LEU A 478 19.10 19.56 35.13
CA LEU A 478 17.88 20.35 35.00
C LEU A 478 17.55 21.05 36.32
N THR A 479 16.93 22.22 36.19
CA THR A 479 16.36 23.06 37.25
C THR A 479 14.98 23.52 36.79
N PRO A 480 14.11 24.01 37.68
CA PRO A 480 12.80 24.54 37.28
C PRO A 480 12.88 25.64 36.20
N GLN A 481 13.99 26.38 36.14
CA GLN A 481 14.19 27.49 35.20
C GLN A 481 14.57 27.03 33.79
N ASN A 482 15.37 25.96 33.64
CA ASN A 482 15.80 25.46 32.33
C ASN A 482 15.10 24.17 31.88
N LEU A 483 14.31 23.53 32.75
CA LEU A 483 13.48 22.37 32.40
C LEU A 483 12.46 22.73 31.33
N ASP A 484 12.46 21.93 30.28
CA ASP A 484 11.44 21.86 29.24
C ASP A 484 11.07 20.40 28.99
N ILE A 485 9.97 20.15 28.28
CA ILE A 485 9.59 18.82 27.82
C ILE A 485 9.72 18.80 26.30
N ASP A 486 10.60 17.94 25.82
CA ASP A 486 10.80 17.72 24.39
C ASP A 486 9.96 16.54 23.92
N HIS A 487 9.46 16.67 22.69
CA HIS A 487 8.85 15.56 21.96
C HIS A 487 9.95 14.79 21.24
N CYS A 488 10.19 13.52 21.58
CA CYS A 488 11.23 12.69 20.96
C CYS A 488 11.18 12.79 19.43
N PHE A 489 9.99 12.64 18.85
CA PHE A 489 9.67 13.04 17.49
C PHE A 489 8.90 14.36 17.47
N PRO A 490 9.31 15.34 16.65
CA PRO A 490 8.72 16.66 16.67
C PRO A 490 7.25 16.63 16.24
N TRP A 491 6.44 17.48 16.88
CA TRP A 491 5.00 17.58 16.63
C TRP A 491 4.67 17.83 15.15
N SER A 492 5.50 18.60 14.45
CA SER A 492 5.39 18.91 13.03
C SER A 492 5.52 17.68 12.12
N ALA A 493 6.23 16.64 12.55
CA ALA A 493 6.38 15.37 11.85
C ALA A 493 5.39 14.30 12.31
N TRP A 494 5.13 14.26 13.63
CA TRP A 494 4.32 13.23 14.26
C TRP A 494 3.57 13.83 15.46
N PRO A 495 2.32 14.30 15.26
CA PRO A 495 1.48 14.90 16.30
C PRO A 495 1.08 13.89 17.38
N CYS A 496 1.95 13.65 18.36
CA CYS A 496 1.81 12.61 19.37
C CYS A 496 2.27 13.10 20.74
N ASP A 497 1.34 13.18 21.69
CA ASP A 497 1.58 13.55 23.10
C ASP A 497 1.63 12.32 24.02
N ASP A 498 1.83 11.12 23.45
CA ASP A 498 2.00 9.90 24.23
C ASP A 498 3.20 10.02 25.17
N LEU A 499 3.10 9.46 26.37
CA LEU A 499 4.10 9.62 27.43
C LEU A 499 5.50 9.16 27.01
N TRP A 500 5.61 8.12 26.18
CA TRP A 500 6.89 7.67 25.62
C TRP A 500 7.56 8.74 24.76
N ASN A 501 6.79 9.61 24.11
CA ASN A 501 7.31 10.68 23.27
C ASN A 501 7.70 11.92 24.09
N LEU A 502 7.36 12.00 25.39
CA LEU A 502 7.58 13.19 26.22
C LEU A 502 8.78 13.00 27.17
N LEU A 503 9.86 13.74 26.90
CA LEU A 503 11.16 13.58 27.56
C LEU A 503 11.66 14.89 28.21
N PRO A 504 12.29 14.83 29.39
CA PRO A 504 12.81 16.02 30.05
C PRO A 504 14.07 16.51 29.34
N ALA A 505 14.06 17.77 28.92
CA ALA A 505 15.12 18.38 28.14
C ALA A 505 15.50 19.76 28.69
N ASP A 506 16.73 20.19 28.40
CA ASP A 506 17.12 21.58 28.60
C ASP A 506 16.42 22.43 27.53
N ARG A 507 15.83 23.56 27.95
CA ARG A 507 15.08 24.48 27.08
C ARG A 507 15.85 24.88 25.82
N LYS A 508 17.16 25.11 25.92
CA LYS A 508 17.97 25.49 24.75
C LYS A 508 18.07 24.32 23.76
N VAL A 509 18.23 23.11 24.28
CA VAL A 509 18.31 21.89 23.46
C VAL A 509 17.00 21.69 22.71
N ASN A 510 15.87 21.72 23.42
CA ASN A 510 14.54 21.55 22.83
C ASN A 510 14.25 22.64 21.76
N GLN A 511 14.37 23.92 22.13
CA GLN A 511 13.86 25.03 21.32
C GLN A 511 14.80 25.50 20.21
N ARG A 512 16.12 25.23 20.32
CA ARG A 512 17.11 25.74 19.36
C ARG A 512 17.95 24.63 18.74
N ASP A 513 18.50 23.73 19.55
CA ASP A 513 19.46 22.75 19.04
C ASP A 513 18.78 21.58 18.32
N LYS A 514 17.66 21.04 18.83
CA LYS A 514 16.85 19.99 18.19
C LYS A 514 15.75 20.62 17.33
N SER A 515 14.85 21.41 17.93
CA SER A 515 13.71 22.03 17.24
C SER A 515 12.86 20.99 16.49
N ASP A 516 12.38 21.29 15.28
CA ASP A 516 11.55 20.42 14.42
C ASP A 516 12.31 19.25 13.76
N ARG A 517 13.40 18.77 14.37
CA ARG A 517 14.23 17.67 13.83
C ARG A 517 14.05 16.38 14.61
N VAL A 518 14.20 15.27 13.89
CA VAL A 518 14.20 13.91 14.46
C VAL A 518 15.61 13.57 14.96
N PRO A 519 15.77 12.95 16.13
CA PRO A 519 17.11 12.54 16.60
C PRO A 519 17.75 11.52 15.64
N SER A 520 19.02 11.74 15.33
CA SER A 520 19.83 10.78 14.56
C SER A 520 19.95 9.43 15.29
N ALA A 521 20.26 8.36 14.55
CA ALA A 521 20.47 7.04 15.13
C ALA A 521 21.55 7.06 16.24
N ASP A 522 22.63 7.80 16.04
CA ASP A 522 23.68 7.98 17.04
C ASP A 522 23.18 8.74 18.29
N GLN A 523 22.40 9.81 18.10
CA GLN A 523 21.86 10.55 19.24
C GLN A 523 20.89 9.69 20.05
N LEU A 524 19.99 8.95 19.41
CA LEU A 524 19.11 8.01 20.11
C LEU A 524 19.92 6.98 20.89
N ARG A 525 20.94 6.36 20.26
CA ARG A 525 21.79 5.34 20.88
C ARG A 525 22.50 5.88 22.13
N VAL A 526 23.06 7.09 22.07
CA VAL A 526 23.73 7.72 23.22
C VAL A 526 22.73 8.09 24.32
N SER A 527 21.51 8.48 23.95
CA SER A 527 20.44 8.82 24.89
C SER A 527 19.62 7.62 25.37
N ARG A 528 19.97 6.38 25.01
CA ARG A 528 19.21 5.18 25.38
C ARG A 528 18.98 5.06 26.88
N ASP A 529 20.06 4.96 27.65
CA ASP A 529 19.95 4.73 29.09
C ASP A 529 19.26 5.90 29.82
N PRO A 530 19.56 7.19 29.52
CA PRO A 530 18.79 8.31 30.07
C PRO A 530 17.28 8.28 29.75
N ILE A 531 16.90 7.84 28.54
CA ILE A 531 15.49 7.72 28.15
C ILE A 531 14.80 6.60 28.92
N LEU A 532 15.43 5.41 28.99
CA LEU A 532 14.89 4.27 29.73
C LEU A 532 14.75 4.60 31.22
N GLN A 533 15.78 5.20 31.82
CA GLN A 533 15.74 5.63 33.21
C GLN A 533 14.61 6.63 33.45
N TRP A 534 14.42 7.61 32.55
CA TRP A 534 13.29 8.52 32.65
C TRP A 534 11.95 7.81 32.60
N TRP A 535 11.75 6.86 31.68
CA TRP A 535 10.47 6.13 31.60
C TRP A 535 10.24 5.26 32.84
N GLU A 536 11.27 4.59 33.36
CA GLU A 536 11.18 3.81 34.59
C GLU A 536 10.80 4.67 35.80
N ASP A 537 11.46 5.81 35.94
CA ASP A 537 11.23 6.71 37.06
C ASP A 537 9.92 7.48 36.92
N ALA A 538 9.63 8.05 35.75
CA ALA A 538 8.47 8.92 35.58
C ALA A 538 7.17 8.13 35.43
N TYR A 539 7.22 6.99 34.74
CA TYR A 539 6.02 6.36 34.21
C TYR A 539 5.85 4.89 34.60
N LEU A 540 6.91 4.11 34.85
CA LEU A 540 6.78 2.68 35.17
C LEU A 540 7.03 2.39 36.66
N ALA A 541 8.18 1.79 37.01
CA ALA A 541 8.45 1.19 38.31
C ALA A 541 8.23 2.11 39.52
N HIS A 542 8.44 3.42 39.35
CA HIS A 542 8.30 4.39 40.44
C HIS A 542 7.01 5.22 40.35
N SER A 543 6.07 4.86 39.48
CA SER A 543 4.81 5.59 39.26
C SER A 543 3.60 4.82 39.83
N SER A 544 2.43 5.46 39.82
CA SER A 544 1.17 4.74 40.11
C SER A 544 0.84 3.75 38.99
N GLU A 545 0.21 2.63 39.32
CA GLU A 545 -0.25 1.62 38.36
C GLU A 545 -1.04 2.21 37.18
N VAL A 546 -1.84 3.26 37.42
CA VAL A 546 -2.61 3.97 36.39
C VAL A 546 -1.70 4.64 35.34
N VAL A 547 -0.58 5.24 35.76
CA VAL A 547 0.35 5.94 34.87
C VAL A 547 1.20 4.93 34.10
N ALA A 548 1.68 3.87 34.75
CA ALA A 548 2.39 2.78 34.10
C ALA A 548 1.55 2.13 33.00
N HIS A 549 0.30 1.81 33.33
CA HIS A 549 -0.61 1.21 32.38
C HIS A 549 -0.93 2.14 31.19
N ARG A 550 -1.10 3.44 31.44
CA ARG A 550 -1.27 4.45 30.39
C ARG A 550 -0.06 4.51 29.44
N PHE A 551 1.16 4.58 29.99
CA PHE A 551 2.39 4.63 29.21
C PHE A 551 2.52 3.42 28.27
N LEU A 552 2.30 2.21 28.79
CA LEU A 552 2.41 0.98 28.01
C LEU A 552 1.34 0.88 26.93
N ASN A 553 0.09 1.26 27.24
CA ASN A 553 -0.99 1.25 26.27
C ASN A 553 -0.80 2.29 25.16
N GLU A 554 -0.33 3.48 25.50
CA GLU A 554 0.02 4.50 24.49
C GLU A 554 1.16 4.01 23.58
N ALA A 555 2.22 3.44 24.15
CA ALA A 555 3.33 2.88 23.38
C ALA A 555 2.92 1.74 22.45
N ALA A 556 2.17 0.76 22.97
CA ALA A 556 1.66 -0.36 22.18
C ALA A 556 0.67 0.09 21.08
N ALA A 557 0.01 1.23 21.27
CA ALA A 557 -0.90 1.77 20.27
C ALA A 557 -0.18 2.43 19.10
N SER A 558 0.80 3.29 19.39
CA SER A 558 1.41 4.17 18.39
C SER A 558 2.71 3.63 17.79
N LEU A 559 3.48 2.84 18.54
CA LEU A 559 4.78 2.32 18.08
C LEU A 559 4.64 0.95 17.40
N PRO A 560 5.41 0.70 16.32
CA PRO A 560 5.43 -0.58 15.65
C PRO A 560 6.16 -1.64 16.51
N GLY A 561 5.58 -2.83 16.61
CA GLY A 561 6.24 -3.98 17.24
C GLY A 561 6.24 -3.99 18.77
N VAL A 562 5.53 -3.06 19.42
CA VAL A 562 5.41 -2.99 20.89
C VAL A 562 4.14 -3.69 21.35
N SER A 563 4.25 -4.62 22.30
CA SER A 563 3.10 -5.27 22.93
C SER A 563 2.63 -4.53 24.20
N GLY A 564 1.36 -4.71 24.60
CA GLY A 564 0.81 -4.04 25.79
C GLY A 564 1.35 -4.54 27.14
N LEU A 565 2.14 -5.62 27.16
CA LEU A 565 2.74 -6.21 28.37
C LEU A 565 4.23 -5.87 28.52
N SER A 566 4.72 -4.94 27.70
CA SER A 566 6.15 -4.74 27.45
C SER A 566 6.84 -3.85 28.48
N GLY A 567 8.16 -3.96 28.59
CA GLY A 567 9.00 -3.06 29.40
C GLY A 567 9.55 -1.88 28.58
N ALA A 568 10.28 -0.98 29.25
CA ALA A 568 10.86 0.20 28.62
C ALA A 568 11.77 -0.11 27.40
N ASP A 569 12.47 -1.25 27.41
CA ASP A 569 13.35 -1.66 26.31
C ASP A 569 12.61 -1.89 24.98
N GLU A 570 11.46 -2.57 25.00
CA GLU A 570 10.70 -2.83 23.78
C GLU A 570 10.05 -1.55 23.24
N VAL A 571 9.61 -0.65 24.13
CA VAL A 571 9.16 0.70 23.76
C VAL A 571 10.28 1.45 23.05
N TYR A 572 11.50 1.37 23.55
CA TYR A 572 12.66 1.97 22.91
C TYR A 572 12.92 1.38 21.51
N ASP A 573 12.85 0.06 21.35
CA ASP A 573 12.99 -0.59 20.06
C ASP A 573 11.91 -0.11 19.06
N GLY A 574 10.65 0.01 19.51
CA GLY A 574 9.57 0.61 18.74
C GLY A 574 9.86 2.05 18.30
N VAL A 575 10.42 2.88 19.19
CA VAL A 575 10.88 4.24 18.86
C VAL A 575 11.96 4.20 17.77
N THR A 576 12.94 3.31 17.85
CA THR A 576 13.99 3.24 16.81
C THR A 576 13.46 2.87 15.43
N LEU A 577 12.50 1.95 15.36
CA LEU A 577 11.83 1.58 14.11
C LEU A 577 11.00 2.75 13.56
N GLN A 578 10.24 3.42 14.42
CA GLN A 578 9.43 4.57 14.03
C GLN A 578 10.30 5.73 13.51
N ARG A 579 11.49 5.95 14.11
CA ARG A 579 12.47 6.93 13.64
C ARG A 579 12.95 6.65 12.21
N ILE A 580 13.24 5.39 11.88
CA ILE A 580 13.66 4.99 10.52
C ILE A 580 12.56 5.33 9.53
N ARG A 581 11.31 4.98 9.86
CA ARG A 581 10.15 5.24 9.02
C ARG A 581 9.95 6.74 8.78
N LEU A 582 9.97 7.56 9.83
CA LEU A 582 9.82 9.01 9.70
C LEU A 582 10.92 9.64 8.83
N SER A 583 12.18 9.24 9.03
CA SER A 583 13.30 9.75 8.24
C SER A 583 13.18 9.37 6.76
N HIS A 584 12.82 8.10 6.47
CA HIS A 584 12.73 7.60 5.10
C HIS A 584 11.48 8.09 4.35
N ASP A 585 10.32 8.09 5.00
CA ASP A 585 9.04 8.39 4.33
C ASP A 585 8.75 9.89 4.25
N GLN A 586 9.20 10.70 5.23
CA GLN A 586 8.90 12.13 5.29
C GLN A 586 10.11 13.04 5.03
N GLN A 587 11.32 12.48 4.87
CA GLN A 587 12.57 13.22 4.64
C GLN A 587 12.82 14.34 5.66
N ILE A 588 12.41 14.12 6.91
CA ILE A 588 12.56 15.12 7.98
C ILE A 588 14.05 15.29 8.31
N PRO A 589 14.54 16.53 8.48
CA PRO A 589 15.94 16.74 8.80
C PRO A 589 16.33 16.10 10.13
N GLU A 590 17.49 15.47 10.16
CA GLU A 590 17.99 14.81 11.36
C GLU A 590 18.76 15.77 12.27
N TRP A 591 18.65 15.56 13.58
CA TRP A 591 19.46 16.21 14.59
C TRP A 591 20.67 15.33 14.93
N PRO A 592 21.89 15.71 14.48
CA PRO A 592 23.07 14.90 14.70
C PRO A 592 23.54 14.99 16.15
N HIS A 593 24.14 13.91 16.63
CA HIS A 593 24.87 13.93 17.89
C HIS A 593 26.10 14.86 17.76
N LYS A 594 26.18 15.89 18.59
CA LYS A 594 27.39 16.73 18.70
C LYS A 594 28.32 16.05 19.70
N ARG A 595 29.46 15.54 19.21
CA ARG A 595 30.54 14.98 20.04
C ARG A 595 31.13 16.03 20.97
#